data_AF-A0A4P7Z922-F1
#
_entry.id   AF-A0A4P7Z922-F1
#
_cell.length_a   1.000
_cell.length_b   1.000
_cell.length_c   1.000
_cell.angle_alpha   90.00
_cell.angle_beta   90.00
_cell.angle_gamma   90.00
#
_symmetry.space_group_name_H-M   'P 1'
#
loop_
_entity.id
_entity.type
_entity.pdbx_description
1 polymer ?
#
loop_
_entity_poly.entity_id
_entity_poly.type
_entity_poly.pdbx_seq_one_letter_code
_entity_poly.pdbx_strand_id
1 'polypeptide(L)'
;MNRLLLPALCGAMLLATPAFAACETDNLPDEMRQAFISGAQEALNDHGFNAGTVDGKMGSRTRTAIRSYQRAAKLPVDGCATQGLLDHLNFSQPKIYGPNKPR
;
A
#
# COMPACT_ATOMS: atom_id res chain seq x y z
N MET A 1 49.01 -38.64 5.82
CA MET A 1 48.72 -38.80 4.38
C MET A 1 47.50 -37.95 4.01
N ASN A 2 47.74 -36.86 3.30
CA ASN A 2 47.03 -36.32 2.13
C ASN A 2 45.47 -36.24 2.04
N ARG A 3 45.03 -34.99 1.74
CA ARG A 3 43.87 -34.49 0.94
C ARG A 3 42.46 -34.62 1.59
N LEU A 4 41.54 -33.66 1.51
CA LEU A 4 41.12 -32.84 0.36
C LEU A 4 40.49 -31.49 0.79
N LEU A 5 40.72 -30.49 -0.06
CA LEU A 5 39.99 -29.23 -0.22
C LEU A 5 38.56 -29.46 -0.74
N LEU A 6 37.61 -28.63 -0.31
CA LEU A 6 36.41 -28.27 -1.09
C LEU A 6 36.10 -26.77 -0.91
N PRO A 7 35.76 -26.04 -2.00
CA PRO A 7 35.70 -24.58 -2.01
C PRO A 7 34.28 -24.02 -1.93
N ALA A 8 34.21 -22.69 -1.78
CA ALA A 8 33.20 -21.78 -2.30
C ALA A 8 31.75 -21.92 -1.79
N LEU A 9 31.37 -20.99 -0.91
CA LEU A 9 30.05 -20.35 -0.91
C LEU A 9 30.19 -18.95 -0.28
N CYS A 10 30.85 -18.05 -1.00
CA CYS A 10 30.63 -16.63 -0.77
C CYS A 10 29.29 -16.31 -1.44
N GLY A 11 28.22 -16.42 -0.66
CA GLY A 11 26.87 -16.07 -1.11
C GLY A 11 26.81 -14.59 -1.42
N ALA A 12 26.83 -14.24 -2.70
CA ALA A 12 26.37 -12.93 -3.15
C ALA A 12 24.85 -12.87 -2.94
N MET A 13 24.48 -12.45 -1.73
CA MET A 13 23.12 -12.16 -1.32
C MET A 13 22.57 -11.04 -2.21
N LEU A 14 21.32 -11.25 -2.65
CA LEU A 14 20.50 -10.47 -3.56
C LEU A 14 20.84 -8.97 -3.67
N LEU A 15 20.96 -8.50 -4.93
CA LEU A 15 20.68 -7.10 -5.25
C LEU A 15 19.20 -6.83 -4.92
N ALA A 16 18.93 -6.36 -3.70
CA ALA A 16 17.65 -5.76 -3.36
C ALA A 16 17.53 -4.50 -4.21
N THR A 17 16.80 -4.57 -5.31
CA THR A 17 16.40 -3.37 -6.04
C THR A 17 15.50 -2.56 -5.10
N PRO A 18 15.87 -1.32 -4.72
CA PRO A 18 14.91 -0.43 -4.12
C PRO A 18 14.06 0.06 -5.29
N ALA A 19 13.04 -0.72 -5.65
CA ALA A 19 12.00 -0.17 -6.47
C ALA A 19 11.43 1.01 -5.68
N PHE A 20 11.46 2.20 -6.28
CA PHE A 20 10.37 3.13 -6.08
C PHE A 20 9.11 2.35 -6.48
N ALA A 21 8.54 1.66 -5.49
CA ALA A 21 7.82 0.41 -5.69
C ALA A 21 6.53 0.67 -6.45
N ALA A 22 6.41 0.05 -7.62
CA ALA A 22 5.10 -0.22 -8.20
C ALA A 22 4.22 -0.82 -7.10
N CYS A 23 2.96 -0.38 -7.02
CA CYS A 23 2.08 -0.90 -6.00
C CYS A 23 1.94 -2.41 -6.21
N GLU A 24 1.88 -3.18 -5.13
CA GLU A 24 1.68 -4.63 -5.22
C GLU A 24 0.45 -4.99 -6.07
N THR A 25 -0.56 -4.10 -6.06
CA THR A 25 -1.78 -4.24 -6.86
C THR A 25 -1.60 -4.04 -8.36
N ASP A 26 -0.46 -3.52 -8.84
CA ASP A 26 -0.20 -3.31 -10.28
C ASP A 26 -0.08 -4.62 -11.06
N ASN A 27 0.32 -5.72 -10.40
CA ASN A 27 0.43 -7.05 -11.02
C ASN A 27 -0.85 -7.89 -10.90
N LEU A 28 -1.90 -7.36 -10.25
CA LEU A 28 -3.17 -8.07 -10.11
C LEU A 28 -4.02 -7.94 -11.39
N PRO A 29 -4.90 -8.92 -11.66
CA PRO A 29 -5.93 -8.78 -12.68
C PRO A 29 -6.73 -7.48 -12.50
N ASP A 30 -7.09 -6.85 -13.62
CA ASP A 30 -7.69 -5.51 -13.63
C ASP A 30 -8.94 -5.41 -12.74
N GLU A 31 -9.81 -6.43 -12.75
CA GLU A 31 -11.02 -6.49 -11.93
C GLU A 31 -10.68 -6.44 -10.43
N MET A 32 -9.69 -7.21 -10.01
CA MET A 32 -9.24 -7.25 -8.62
C MET A 32 -8.60 -5.92 -8.21
N ARG A 33 -7.73 -5.37 -9.06
CA ARG A 33 -7.10 -4.06 -8.83
C ARG A 33 -8.16 -2.95 -8.71
N GLN A 34 -9.17 -2.94 -9.57
CA GLN A 34 -10.27 -1.97 -9.50
C GLN A 34 -11.07 -2.12 -8.20
N ALA A 35 -11.37 -3.34 -7.77
CA ALA A 35 -12.05 -3.61 -6.50
C ALA A 35 -11.25 -3.09 -5.29
N PHE A 36 -9.93 -3.27 -5.30
CA PHE A 36 -9.04 -2.69 -4.28
C PHE A 36 -9.12 -1.17 -4.23
N ILE A 37 -9.08 -0.53 -5.40
CA ILE A 37 -9.13 0.93 -5.50
C ILE A 37 -10.51 1.45 -5.08
N SER A 38 -11.61 0.84 -5.50
CA SER A 38 -12.96 1.28 -5.14
C SER A 38 -13.21 1.13 -3.63
N GLY A 39 -12.81 0.01 -3.04
CA GLY A 39 -12.90 -0.17 -1.58
C GLY A 39 -12.07 0.86 -0.82
N ALA A 40 -10.87 1.18 -1.31
CA ALA A 40 -10.03 2.20 -0.70
C ALA A 40 -10.67 3.59 -0.83
N GLN A 41 -11.24 3.93 -1.98
CA GLN A 41 -11.94 5.19 -2.20
C GLN A 41 -13.12 5.37 -1.25
N GLU A 42 -13.96 4.35 -1.11
CA GLU A 42 -15.12 4.34 -0.20
C GLU A 42 -14.67 4.54 1.25
N ALA A 43 -13.77 3.70 1.74
CA ALA A 43 -13.31 3.78 3.12
C ALA A 43 -12.57 5.09 3.41
N LEU A 44 -11.72 5.59 2.50
CA LEU A 44 -11.06 6.88 2.69
C LEU A 44 -12.07 8.03 2.83
N ASN A 45 -13.10 8.04 1.99
CA ASN A 45 -14.17 9.05 2.05
C ASN A 45 -14.94 8.96 3.38
N ASP A 46 -15.22 7.76 3.87
CA ASP A 46 -15.86 7.53 5.17
C ASP A 46 -15.05 8.04 6.36
N HIS A 47 -13.73 7.90 6.25
CA HIS A 47 -12.77 8.45 7.21
C HIS A 47 -12.56 9.97 7.04
N GLY A 48 -13.09 10.61 6.00
CA GLY A 48 -12.93 12.05 5.75
C GLY A 48 -11.68 12.43 4.96
N PHE A 49 -11.01 11.46 4.33
CA PHE A 49 -9.94 11.67 3.37
C PHE A 49 -10.52 11.64 1.95
N ASN A 50 -10.63 12.81 1.33
CA ASN A 50 -11.30 12.99 0.04
C ASN A 50 -10.58 12.26 -1.11
N ALA A 51 -11.01 11.03 -1.39
CA ALA A 51 -10.48 10.21 -2.48
C ALA A 51 -11.12 10.53 -3.84
N GLY A 52 -12.18 11.35 -3.85
CA GLY A 52 -12.99 11.64 -5.04
C GLY A 52 -14.11 10.61 -5.23
N THR A 53 -14.58 10.47 -6.47
CA THR A 53 -15.60 9.50 -6.85
C THR A 53 -15.09 8.07 -6.66
N VAL A 54 -15.96 7.17 -6.20
CA VAL A 54 -15.66 5.73 -6.10
C VAL A 54 -15.83 5.11 -7.49
N ASP A 55 -14.78 5.17 -8.30
CA ASP A 55 -14.76 4.74 -9.70
C ASP A 55 -13.77 3.62 -10.01
N GLY A 56 -13.05 3.13 -8.98
CA GLY A 56 -12.06 2.06 -9.13
C GLY A 56 -10.79 2.48 -9.88
N LYS A 57 -10.59 3.78 -10.15
CA LYS A 57 -9.42 4.30 -10.88
C LYS A 57 -8.44 5.00 -9.96
N MET A 58 -7.15 4.68 -10.13
CA MET A 58 -6.10 5.32 -9.34
C MET A 58 -5.81 6.74 -9.85
N GLY A 59 -6.62 7.70 -9.39
CA GLY A 59 -6.50 9.13 -9.70
C GLY A 59 -5.57 9.90 -8.76
N SER A 60 -5.31 11.17 -9.08
CA SER A 60 -4.50 12.08 -8.25
C SER A 60 -5.12 12.33 -6.86
N ARG A 61 -6.46 12.43 -6.79
CA ARG A 61 -7.21 12.59 -5.54
C ARG A 61 -7.07 11.36 -4.66
N THR A 62 -7.32 10.17 -5.21
CA THR A 62 -7.16 8.89 -4.51
C THR A 62 -5.75 8.72 -3.96
N ARG A 63 -4.70 8.91 -4.79
CA ARG A 63 -3.30 8.86 -4.33
C ARG A 63 -3.00 9.84 -3.19
N THR A 64 -3.58 11.04 -3.25
CA THR A 64 -3.38 12.07 -2.20
C THR A 64 -4.11 11.71 -0.91
N ALA A 65 -5.32 11.16 -1.00
CA ALA A 65 -6.10 10.66 0.13
C ALA A 65 -5.38 9.50 0.82
N ILE A 66 -4.89 8.51 0.06
CA ILE A 66 -4.12 7.37 0.58
C ILE A 66 -2.90 7.88 1.37
N ARG A 67 -2.06 8.73 0.77
CA ARG A 67 -0.87 9.27 1.47
C ARG A 67 -1.24 10.06 2.72
N SER A 68 -2.35 10.77 2.70
CA SER A 68 -2.82 11.53 3.87
C SER A 68 -3.27 10.62 5.00
N TYR A 69 -4.01 9.56 4.66
CA TYR A 69 -4.39 8.52 5.61
C TYR A 69 -3.16 7.81 6.18
N GLN A 70 -2.23 7.36 5.33
CA GLN A 70 -1.00 6.69 5.75
C GLN A 70 -0.20 7.54 6.74
N ARG A 71 -0.06 8.85 6.49
CA ARG A 71 0.57 9.77 7.44
C ARG A 71 -0.17 9.84 8.78
N ALA A 72 -1.50 9.98 8.75
CA ALA A 72 -2.32 10.04 9.96
C ALA A 72 -2.26 8.72 10.77
N ALA A 73 -2.19 7.59 10.06
CA ALA A 73 -2.08 6.24 10.59
C ALA A 73 -0.66 5.80 10.95
N LYS A 74 0.37 6.63 10.67
CA LYS A 74 1.79 6.29 10.85
C LYS A 74 2.22 5.03 10.08
N LEU A 75 1.62 4.82 8.91
CA LEU A 75 1.98 3.77 7.96
C LEU A 75 3.06 4.27 6.99
N PRO A 76 3.77 3.37 6.27
CA PRO A 76 4.56 3.75 5.11
C PRO A 76 3.74 4.57 4.11
N VAL A 77 4.29 5.69 3.65
CA VAL A 77 3.58 6.66 2.80
C VAL A 77 3.91 6.42 1.33
N ASP A 78 3.53 5.26 0.81
CA ASP A 78 3.77 4.85 -0.58
C ASP A 78 2.67 5.32 -1.55
N GLY A 79 1.47 5.65 -1.05
CA GLY A 79 0.33 6.04 -1.87
C GLY A 79 -0.38 4.87 -2.59
N CYS A 80 -0.14 3.63 -2.17
CA CYS A 80 -0.66 2.43 -2.80
C CYS A 80 -1.96 1.93 -2.17
N ALA A 81 -2.94 1.55 -3.01
CA ALA A 81 -4.14 0.85 -2.56
C ALA A 81 -3.85 -0.64 -2.44
N THR A 82 -3.19 -1.04 -1.35
CA THR A 82 -2.88 -2.44 -1.03
C THR A 82 -3.98 -3.07 -0.18
N GLN A 83 -3.99 -4.40 -0.09
CA GLN A 83 -4.83 -5.12 0.88
C GLN A 83 -4.56 -4.64 2.31
N GLY A 84 -3.29 -4.48 2.70
CA GLY A 84 -2.94 -3.99 4.04
C GLY A 84 -3.48 -2.59 4.34
N LEU A 85 -3.53 -1.70 3.33
CA LEU A 85 -4.19 -0.40 3.49
C LEU A 85 -5.70 -0.57 3.75
N LEU A 86 -6.37 -1.39 2.95
CA LEU A 86 -7.81 -1.66 3.10
C LEU A 86 -8.13 -2.25 4.47
N ASP A 87 -7.35 -3.24 4.91
CA ASP A 87 -7.53 -3.86 6.22
C ASP A 87 -7.37 -2.82 7.33
N HIS A 88 -6.37 -1.93 7.22
CA HIS A 88 -6.18 -0.86 8.19
C HIS A 88 -7.34 0.14 8.18
N LEU A 89 -7.92 0.47 7.01
CA LEU A 89 -9.11 1.31 6.93
C LEU A 89 -10.32 0.66 7.60
N ASN A 90 -10.56 -0.62 7.32
CA ASN A 90 -11.78 -1.30 7.75
C ASN A 90 -11.76 -1.72 9.23
N PHE A 91 -10.59 -2.09 9.76
CA PHE A 91 -10.49 -2.76 11.06
C PHE A 91 -9.70 -2.01 12.13
N SER A 92 -9.02 -0.90 11.80
CA SER A 92 -8.24 -0.16 12.79
C SER A 92 -9.15 0.53 13.82
N GLN A 93 -8.84 0.30 15.10
CA GLN A 93 -9.51 0.92 16.23
C GLN A 93 -8.47 1.63 17.12
N PRO A 94 -8.66 2.93 17.44
CA PRO A 94 -9.79 3.78 17.05
C PRO A 94 -9.78 4.16 15.57
N LYS A 95 -10.96 4.48 15.02
CA LYS A 95 -11.10 4.95 13.64
C LYS A 95 -10.33 6.28 13.47
N ILE A 96 -9.51 6.36 12.43
CA ILE A 96 -8.69 7.54 12.15
C ILE A 96 -9.45 8.49 11.24
N TYR A 97 -9.76 9.69 11.73
CA TYR A 97 -10.48 10.71 10.97
C TYR A 97 -9.53 11.71 10.31
N GLY A 98 -9.84 12.01 9.05
CA GLY A 98 -9.20 13.03 8.24
C GLY A 98 -9.76 14.43 8.50
N PRO A 99 -9.15 15.46 7.90
CA PRO A 99 -9.46 16.86 8.17
C PRO A 99 -10.90 17.27 7.81
N ASN A 100 -11.61 16.49 6.98
CA ASN A 100 -12.97 16.82 6.55
C ASN A 100 -14.07 16.21 7.45
N LYS A 101 -13.72 15.52 8.55
CA LYS A 101 -14.70 15.07 9.55
C LYS A 101 -14.34 15.56 10.96
N PRO A 102 -15.29 16.15 11.70
CA PRO A 102 -15.09 16.46 13.11
C PRO A 102 -14.96 15.16 13.94
N ARG A 103 -14.11 15.21 14.97
CA ARG A 103 -13.79 14.10 15.88
C ARG A 103 -14.86 13.89 16.93
#